data_AF-A0A9D7UFU1-F1
#
_entry.id   AF-A0A9D7UFU1-F1
#
_cell.length_a   1.000
_cell.length_b   1.000
_cell.length_c   1.000
_cell.angle_alpha   90.00
_cell.angle_beta   90.00
_cell.angle_gamma   90.00
#
_symmetry.space_group_name_H-M   'P 1'
#
loop_
_entity.id
_entity.type
_entity.pdbx_description
1 polymer ?
#
loop_
_entity_poly.entity_id
_entity_poly.type
_entity_poly.pdbx_seq_one_letter_code
_entity_poly.pdbx_strand_id
1 'polypeptide(L)'
;MELKDIILSTLAELENEDDKTKEIEEKLKVETKKEEIIKITNKEKSLPVEETTCETLDDERYFCESMKERILVLFEGFQSPSNKNIEAKIDLTLNFLEYSLAILDKRLEKLDNR
;
A
#
# COMPACT_ATOMS: atom_id res chain seq x y z
N MET A 1 -38.52 11.77 -19.16
CA MET A 1 -38.18 11.07 -17.91
C MET A 1 -37.79 12.12 -16.91
N GLU A 2 -38.50 12.17 -15.78
CA GLU A 2 -38.17 13.08 -14.70
C GLU A 2 -36.98 12.51 -13.91
N LEU A 3 -36.13 13.37 -13.34
CA LEU A 3 -34.95 12.94 -12.57
C LEU A 3 -35.29 11.91 -11.47
N LYS A 4 -36.52 12.01 -10.95
CA LYS A 4 -37.07 11.12 -9.94
C LYS A 4 -37.13 9.67 -10.41
N ASP A 5 -37.46 9.43 -11.68
CA ASP A 5 -37.60 8.09 -12.24
C ASP A 5 -36.23 7.42 -12.45
N ILE A 6 -35.22 8.23 -12.80
CA ILE A 6 -33.83 7.76 -12.96
C ILE A 6 -33.27 7.34 -11.60
N ILE A 7 -33.45 8.17 -10.57
CA ILE A 7 -32.97 7.90 -9.21
C ILE A 7 -33.66 6.65 -8.63
N LEU A 8 -34.96 6.47 -8.87
CA LEU A 8 -35.69 5.27 -8.41
C LEU A 8 -35.17 4.00 -9.10
N SER A 9 -34.85 4.09 -10.41
CA SER A 9 -34.25 2.98 -11.15
C SER A 9 -32.88 2.59 -10.60
N THR A 10 -32.03 3.58 -10.28
CA THR A 10 -30.68 3.31 -9.74
C THR A 10 -30.73 2.75 -8.32
N LEU A 11 -31.66 3.22 -7.49
CA LEU A 11 -31.85 2.68 -6.14
C LEU A 11 -32.35 1.23 -6.18
N ALA A 12 -33.28 0.90 -7.08
CA ALA A 12 -33.76 -0.46 -7.27
C ALA A 12 -32.66 -1.40 -7.79
N GLU A 13 -31.74 -0.89 -8.62
CA GLU A 13 -30.62 -1.66 -9.14
C GLU A 13 -29.57 -1.99 -8.05
N LEU A 14 -29.39 -1.10 -7.06
CA LEU A 14 -28.52 -1.33 -5.90
C LEU A 14 -29.11 -2.31 -4.88
N GLU A 15 -30.42 -2.26 -4.62
CA GLU A 15 -31.09 -3.15 -3.66
C GLU A 15 -31.07 -4.63 -4.10
N ASN A 16 -30.96 -4.90 -5.41
CA ASN A 16 -30.89 -6.26 -5.93
C ASN A 16 -29.49 -6.91 -5.85
N GLU A 17 -28.42 -6.15 -5.54
CA GLU A 17 -27.06 -6.71 -5.40
C GLU A 17 -26.74 -7.16 -3.95
N ASP A 18 -27.60 -6.85 -2.97
CA ASP A 18 -27.44 -7.23 -1.55
C ASP A 18 -27.68 -8.74 -1.28
N ASP A 19 -28.12 -9.51 -2.27
CA ASP A 19 -28.33 -10.96 -2.15
C ASP A 19 -27.13 -11.82 -2.59
N LYS A 20 -26.03 -11.23 -3.07
CA LYS A 20 -24.78 -11.98 -3.38
C LYS A 20 -23.74 -11.99 -2.27
N THR A 21 -23.88 -11.18 -1.23
CA THR A 21 -22.88 -11.00 -0.16
C THR A 21 -23.08 -11.92 1.04
N LYS A 22 -24.15 -12.73 1.08
CA LYS A 22 -24.50 -13.57 2.25
C LYS A 22 -23.86 -14.97 2.28
N GLU A 23 -23.08 -15.39 1.27
CA GLU A 23 -22.57 -16.77 1.17
C GLU A 23 -21.13 -17.01 1.67
N ILE A 24 -20.37 -15.96 2.06
CA ILE A 24 -18.94 -16.10 2.44
C ILE A 24 -18.71 -16.02 3.96
N GLU A 25 -19.75 -15.75 4.75
CA GLU A 25 -19.64 -15.59 6.21
C GLU A 25 -19.45 -16.90 7.01
N GLU A 26 -19.50 -18.09 6.40
CA GLU A 26 -19.61 -19.34 7.20
C GLU A 26 -18.39 -20.27 7.25
N LYS A 27 -17.23 -19.91 6.68
CA LYS A 27 -16.04 -20.77 6.79
C LYS A 27 -14.85 -20.11 7.47
N LEU A 28 -14.67 -20.55 8.73
CA LEU A 28 -13.42 -20.65 9.50
C LEU A 28 -13.19 -19.58 10.58
N LYS A 29 -14.07 -19.60 11.59
CA LYS A 29 -13.63 -19.45 12.99
C LYS A 29 -12.93 -20.75 13.41
N VAL A 30 -11.61 -20.70 13.62
CA VAL A 30 -10.89 -21.62 14.52
C VAL A 30 -10.02 -20.77 15.44
N GLU A 31 -10.19 -21.02 16.72
CA GLU A 31 -9.63 -20.29 17.85
C GLU A 31 -8.12 -20.49 18.06
N THR A 32 -7.53 -19.48 18.70
CA THR A 32 -6.42 -19.54 19.68
C THR A 32 -5.02 -19.99 19.25
N LYS A 33 -4.06 -19.06 19.31
CA LYS A 33 -3.10 -18.99 20.43
C LYS A 33 -2.32 -17.66 20.45
N LYS A 34 -1.91 -17.35 21.68
CA LYS A 34 -1.31 -16.15 22.26
C LYS A 34 -0.04 -15.62 21.58
N GLU A 35 0.09 -14.29 21.72
CA GLU A 35 1.30 -13.51 22.07
C GLU A 35 2.57 -13.63 21.22
N GLU A 36 3.23 -12.47 21.05
CA GLU A 36 4.56 -12.23 20.47
C GLU A 36 4.67 -11.98 18.96
N ILE A 37 4.22 -10.81 18.47
CA ILE A 37 4.99 -10.04 17.46
C ILE A 37 4.89 -8.54 17.76
N ILE A 38 5.22 -8.12 18.99
CA ILE A 38 5.55 -6.73 19.33
C ILE A 38 7.01 -6.72 19.79
N LYS A 39 7.94 -7.04 18.88
CA LYS A 39 9.39 -6.92 19.07
C LYS A 39 10.13 -6.76 17.74
N ILE A 40 9.75 -5.80 16.90
CA ILE A 40 10.67 -5.28 15.86
C ILE A 40 10.48 -3.76 15.75
N THR A 41 10.82 -3.06 16.81
CA THR A 41 11.17 -1.64 16.76
C THR A 41 12.33 -1.47 17.73
N ASN A 42 13.40 -0.83 17.25
CA ASN A 42 14.68 -0.59 17.93
C ASN A 42 15.69 -1.73 17.88
N LYS A 43 16.26 -1.91 16.68
CA LYS A 43 17.71 -2.11 16.56
C LYS A 43 18.21 -1.24 15.42
N GLU A 44 18.62 -0.02 15.77
CA GLU A 44 19.66 0.69 15.02
C GLU A 44 20.83 -0.29 14.87
N LYS A 45 20.99 -0.82 13.68
CA LYS A 45 22.20 -1.53 13.27
C LYS A 45 22.41 -1.17 11.82
N SER A 46 23.24 -0.15 11.64
CA SER A 46 24.12 0.08 10.49
C SER A 46 23.73 -0.72 9.25
N LEU A 47 23.13 -0.04 8.26
CA LEU A 47 23.11 -0.53 6.89
C LEU A 47 24.56 -0.89 6.52
N PRO A 48 24.86 -2.14 6.13
CA PRO A 48 26.07 -2.39 5.37
C PRO A 48 25.86 -1.66 4.03
N VAL A 49 26.58 -0.57 3.88
CA VAL A 49 27.03 -0.12 2.56
C VAL A 49 27.93 -1.23 2.05
N GLU A 50 27.33 -2.22 1.40
CA GLU A 50 28.06 -3.10 0.50
C GLU A 50 27.68 -2.68 -0.91
N GLU A 51 28.51 -1.78 -1.43
CA GLU A 51 28.71 -1.57 -2.86
C GLU A 51 29.25 -2.89 -3.43
N THR A 52 28.36 -3.67 -4.03
CA THR A 52 28.74 -4.81 -4.85
C THR A 52 27.98 -4.74 -6.17
N THR A 53 28.55 -3.93 -7.06
CA THR A 53 28.57 -4.10 -8.52
C THR A 53 27.76 -5.28 -9.08
N CYS A 54 26.52 -5.02 -9.51
CA CYS A 54 25.94 -5.72 -10.66
C CYS A 54 24.96 -4.77 -11.34
N GLU A 55 25.41 -4.13 -12.40
CA GLU A 55 24.67 -3.12 -13.15
C GLU A 55 23.61 -3.75 -14.06
N THR A 56 22.81 -4.69 -13.53
CA THR A 56 21.96 -5.56 -14.32
C THR A 56 20.53 -5.05 -14.37
N LEU A 57 19.83 -5.43 -15.44
CA LEU A 57 18.37 -5.27 -15.55
C LEU A 57 17.64 -5.90 -14.35
N ASP A 58 18.23 -6.90 -13.70
CA ASP A 58 17.69 -7.56 -12.52
C ASP A 58 17.68 -6.64 -11.29
N ASP A 59 18.71 -5.81 -11.10
CA ASP A 59 18.77 -4.83 -10.01
C ASP A 59 17.71 -3.72 -10.18
N GLU A 60 17.47 -3.29 -11.42
CA GLU A 60 16.44 -2.29 -11.72
C GLU A 60 15.04 -2.87 -11.62
N ARG A 61 14.85 -4.13 -12.07
CA ARG A 61 13.61 -4.86 -11.87
C ARG A 61 13.28 -5.01 -10.38
N TYR A 62 14.25 -5.42 -9.58
CA TYR A 62 14.08 -5.55 -8.13
C TYR A 62 13.72 -4.21 -7.48
N PHE A 63 14.38 -3.13 -7.87
CA PHE A 63 14.05 -1.79 -7.39
C PHE A 63 12.60 -1.39 -7.74
N CYS A 64 12.20 -1.60 -8.99
CA CYS A 64 10.84 -1.30 -9.44
C CYS A 64 9.78 -2.14 -8.70
N GLU A 65 10.04 -3.43 -8.49
CA GLU A 65 9.15 -4.31 -7.73
C GLU A 65 9.03 -3.84 -6.27
N SER A 66 10.15 -3.52 -5.62
CA SER A 66 10.14 -3.00 -4.24
C SER A 66 9.42 -1.66 -4.12
N MET A 67 9.60 -0.75 -5.09
CA MET A 67 8.90 0.54 -5.10
C MET A 67 7.39 0.35 -5.29
N LYS A 68 7.00 -0.54 -6.19
CA LYS A 68 5.59 -0.89 -6.42
C LYS A 68 4.93 -1.42 -5.15
N GLU A 69 5.56 -2.37 -4.46
CA GLU A 69 5.03 -2.92 -3.20
C GLU A 69 4.84 -1.85 -2.13
N ARG A 70 5.83 -0.95 -1.96
CA ARG A 70 5.71 0.16 -1.00
C ARG A 70 4.53 1.07 -1.32
N ILE A 71 4.35 1.41 -2.59
CA ILE A 71 3.23 2.27 -3.04
C ILE A 71 1.88 1.55 -2.84
N LEU A 72 1.80 0.24 -3.10
CA LEU A 72 0.58 -0.54 -2.83
C LEU A 72 0.20 -0.52 -1.36
N VAL A 73 1.17 -0.74 -0.46
CA VAL A 73 0.94 -0.68 0.99
C VAL A 73 0.45 0.70 1.43
N LEU A 74 0.95 1.79 0.82
CA LEU A 74 0.42 3.13 1.07
C LEU A 74 -1.06 3.22 0.68
N PHE A 75 -1.44 2.73 -0.51
CA PHE A 75 -2.84 2.75 -0.94
C PHE A 75 -3.76 1.93 -0.03
N GLU A 76 -3.35 0.72 0.34
CA GLU A 76 -4.10 -0.11 1.29
C GLU A 76 -4.25 0.59 2.65
N GLY A 77 -3.16 1.21 3.14
CA GLY A 77 -3.17 1.98 4.37
C GLY A 77 -4.14 3.17 4.32
N PHE A 78 -4.21 3.88 3.20
CA PHE A 78 -5.12 5.00 2.99
C PHE A 78 -6.57 4.58 2.84
N GLN A 79 -6.84 3.45 2.18
CA GLN A 79 -8.17 2.91 1.98
C GLN A 79 -8.72 2.17 3.20
N SER A 80 -7.90 1.93 4.23
CA SER A 80 -8.33 1.24 5.44
C SER A 80 -9.51 1.96 6.13
N PRO A 81 -10.64 1.27 6.41
CA PRO A 81 -11.81 1.87 7.04
C PRO A 81 -11.56 2.30 8.50
N SER A 82 -10.49 1.80 9.12
CA SER A 82 -10.05 2.20 10.48
C SER A 82 -9.06 3.37 10.45
N ASN A 83 -8.84 3.99 9.29
CA ASN A 83 -7.88 5.07 9.15
C ASN A 83 -8.36 6.36 9.82
N LYS A 84 -8.02 6.51 11.10
CA LYS A 84 -8.16 7.74 11.87
C LYS A 84 -6.92 8.62 11.67
N ASN A 85 -7.11 9.94 11.67
CA ASN A 85 -6.07 10.97 11.47
C ASN A 85 -5.44 10.94 10.06
N ILE A 86 -6.28 11.11 9.04
CA ILE A 86 -5.84 11.11 7.63
C ILE A 86 -4.80 12.20 7.33
N GLU A 87 -4.95 13.40 7.91
CA GLU A 87 -4.04 14.53 7.67
C GLU A 87 -2.60 14.20 8.08
N ALA A 88 -2.39 13.73 9.30
CA ALA A 88 -1.06 13.36 9.79
C ALA A 88 -0.42 12.23 8.95
N LYS A 89 -1.24 11.32 8.39
CA LYS A 89 -0.74 10.27 7.51
C LYS A 89 -0.40 10.80 6.12
N ILE A 90 -1.17 11.74 5.60
CA ILE A 90 -0.84 12.44 4.35
C ILE A 90 0.47 13.18 4.51
N ASP A 91 0.68 13.91 5.61
CA ASP A 91 1.93 14.62 5.88
C ASP A 91 3.12 13.64 5.96
N LEU A 92 2.95 12.51 6.65
CA LEU A 92 3.98 11.47 6.72
C LEU A 92 4.27 10.87 5.33
N THR A 93 3.23 10.59 4.55
CA THR A 93 3.40 10.07 3.19
C THR A 93 4.04 11.09 2.28
N LEU A 94 3.74 12.38 2.41
CA LEU A 94 4.38 13.44 1.64
C LEU A 94 5.89 13.44 1.90
N ASN A 95 6.31 13.40 3.17
CA ASN A 95 7.72 13.31 3.56
C ASN A 95 8.38 12.03 3.01
N PHE A 96 7.68 10.90 3.05
CA PHE A 96 8.17 9.65 2.48
C PHE A 96 8.36 9.74 0.96
N LEU A 97 7.42 10.37 0.24
CA LEU A 97 7.49 10.55 -1.20
C LEU A 97 8.62 11.51 -1.58
N GLU A 98 8.84 12.58 -0.81
CA GLU A 98 9.96 13.49 -0.99
C GLU A 98 11.31 12.77 -0.83
N TYR A 99 11.45 11.96 0.22
CA TYR A 99 12.63 11.11 0.39
C TYR A 99 12.80 10.10 -0.75
N SER A 100 11.70 9.48 -1.20
CA SER A 100 11.72 8.52 -2.31
C SER A 100 12.16 9.18 -3.62
N LEU A 101 11.74 10.42 -3.86
CA LEU A 101 12.17 11.22 -5.00
C LEU A 101 13.68 11.49 -4.93
N ALA A 102 14.20 11.90 -3.77
CA ALA A 102 15.64 12.11 -3.61
C ALA A 102 16.48 10.83 -3.82
N ILE A 103 15.93 9.65 -3.52
CA ILE A 103 16.58 8.37 -3.87
C ILE A 103 16.55 8.14 -5.38
N LEU A 104 15.42 8.42 -6.04
CA LEU A 104 15.31 8.28 -7.49
C LEU A 104 16.31 9.19 -8.21
N ASP A 105 16.43 10.45 -7.80
CA ASP A 105 17.40 11.40 -8.37
C ASP A 105 18.83 10.86 -8.25
N LYS A 106 19.22 10.35 -7.07
CA LYS A 106 20.55 9.74 -6.87
C LYS A 106 20.78 8.50 -7.74
N ARG A 107 19.73 7.71 -8.02
CA ARG A 107 19.83 6.53 -8.89
C ARG A 107 19.92 6.93 -10.36
N LEU A 108 19.16 7.95 -10.78
CA LEU A 108 19.24 8.52 -12.12
C LEU A 108 20.61 9.14 -12.38
N GLU A 109 21.14 9.92 -11.44
CA GLU A 109 22.50 10.48 -11.54
C GLU A 109 23.56 9.39 -11.74
N LYS A 110 23.41 8.23 -11.09
CA LYS A 110 24.30 7.08 -11.29
C LYS A 110 24.18 6.45 -12.68
N LEU A 111 23.01 6.52 -13.30
CA LEU A 111 22.77 6.00 -14.66
C LEU A 111 23.28 6.98 -15.72
N ASP A 112 23.06 8.28 -15.53
CA ASP A 112 23.49 9.33 -16.46
C ASP A 112 25.00 9.56 -16.45
N ASN A 113 25.67 9.27 -15.34
CA ASN A 113 27.13 9.36 -15.20
C ASN A 113 27.90 8.10 -15.65
N ARG A 114 27.23 7.12 -16.28
CA ARG A 114 27.85 5.96 -16.96
C ARG A 114 28.04 6.22 -18.45
#